data_AF-A0A952KR70-F1
#
_entry.id   AF-A0A952KR70-F1
#
_cell.length_a   1.000
_cell.length_b   1.000
_cell.length_c   1.000
_cell.angle_alpha   90.00
_cell.angle_beta   90.00
_cell.angle_gamma   90.00
#
_symmetry.space_group_name_H-M   'P 1'
#
loop_
_entity.id
_entity.type
_entity.pdbx_description
1 polymer ?
#
loop_
_entity_poly.entity_id
_entity_poly.type
_entity_poly.pdbx_seq_one_letter_code
_entity_poly.pdbx_strand_id
1 'polypeptide(L)' 'SPLEGTATLSQEQTKDLLDGKWYFNLHTAANPGGEIRGQVVKE' A
#
# COMPACT_ATOMS: atom_id res chain seq x y z
N SER A 1 -8.56 14.88 8.57
CA SER A 1 -9.18 13.68 8.00
C SER A 1 -10.20 14.09 6.97
N PRO A 2 -10.14 13.49 5.77
CA PRO A 2 -9.22 12.40 5.43
C PRO A 2 -7.76 12.85 5.27
N LEU A 3 -6.84 11.88 5.30
CA LEU A 3 -5.45 12.04 4.83
C LEU A 3 -5.48 11.72 3.34
N GLU A 4 -4.99 12.63 2.51
CA GLU A 4 -4.96 12.49 1.05
C GLU A 4 -3.52 12.62 0.56
N GLY A 5 -3.17 11.86 -0.47
CA GLY A 5 -1.84 11.88 -1.08
C GLY A 5 -1.86 11.26 -2.47
N THR A 6 -1.01 11.78 -3.34
CA THR A 6 -0.86 11.29 -4.72
C THR A 6 0.62 11.13 -5.04
N ALA A 7 0.96 10.10 -5.81
CA ALA A 7 2.30 9.89 -6.33
C ALA A 7 2.22 9.41 -7.78
N THR A 8 3.10 9.93 -8.64
CA THR A 8 3.29 9.40 -9.99
C THR A 8 4.24 8.23 -9.93
N LEU A 9 3.80 7.07 -10.45
CA LEU A 9 4.63 5.87 -10.48
C LEU A 9 5.60 5.88 -11.65
N SER A 10 6.80 5.36 -11.44
CA SER A 10 7.71 4.98 -12.52
C SER A 10 7.16 3.77 -13.29
N GLN A 11 7.76 3.46 -14.45
CA GLN A 11 7.38 2.27 -15.22
C GLN A 11 7.61 0.97 -14.43
N GLU A 12 8.73 0.88 -13.70
CA GLU A 12 9.05 -0.29 -12.89
C GLU A 12 8.08 -0.46 -11.71
N GLN A 13 7.75 0.65 -11.03
CA GLN A 13 6.75 0.65 -9.95
C GLN A 13 5.37 0.24 -10.46
N THR A 14 5.00 0.70 -11.65
CA THR A 14 3.75 0.29 -12.31
C THR A 14 3.76 -1.21 -12.60
N LYS A 15 4.87 -1.75 -13.10
CA LYS A 15 5.02 -3.19 -13.33
C LYS A 15 4.89 -3.98 -12.02
N ASP A 16 5.55 -3.56 -10.95
CA ASP A 16 5.47 -4.24 -9.66
C ASP A 16 4.06 -4.23 -9.05
N LEU A 17 3.33 -3.11 -9.22
CA LEU A 17 1.93 -3.02 -8.83
C LEU A 17 1.07 -4.03 -9.63
N LEU A 18 1.24 -4.06 -10.96
CA LEU A 18 0.49 -4.96 -11.84
C LEU A 18 0.85 -6.44 -11.64
N ASP A 19 2.11 -6.73 -11.30
CA ASP A 19 2.59 -8.07 -10.94
C ASP A 19 2.12 -8.50 -9.53
N GLY A 20 1.40 -7.64 -8.79
CA GLY A 20 0.87 -7.96 -7.47
C GLY A 20 1.96 -8.05 -6.38
N LYS A 21 3.04 -7.28 -6.50
CA LYS A 21 4.14 -7.31 -5.52
C LYS A 21 3.95 -6.33 -4.37
N TRP A 22 2.93 -5.47 -4.44
CA TRP A 22 2.73 -4.40 -3.48
C TRP A 22 1.78 -4.81 -2.35
N TYR A 23 2.30 -4.80 -1.13
CA TYR A 23 1.58 -5.15 0.08
C TYR A 23 1.81 -4.07 1.13
N PHE A 24 0.77 -3.73 1.89
CA PHE A 24 0.89 -2.83 3.02
C PHE A 24 0.49 -3.50 4.33
N ASN A 25 1.17 -3.10 5.40
CA ASN A 25 0.83 -3.43 6.77
C ASN A 25 0.86 -2.14 7.59
N LEU A 26 -0.29 -1.74 8.12
CA LEU A 26 -0.43 -0.56 8.97
C LEU A 26 -0.33 -0.99 10.44
N HIS A 27 0.60 -0.40 11.17
CA HIS A 27 0.84 -0.68 12.58
C HIS A 27 0.33 0.46 13.46
N THR A 28 -0.25 0.11 14.61
CA THR A 28 -0.64 1.07 15.66
C THR A 28 0.03 0.66 16.97
N ALA A 29 0.06 1.56 17.96
CA ALA A 29 0.56 1.20 19.29
C ALA A 29 -0.30 0.10 19.96
N ALA A 30 -1.61 0.10 19.70
CA ALA A 30 -2.53 -0.90 20.21
C ALA A 30 -2.37 -2.26 19.52
N ASN A 31 -2.00 -2.25 18.22
CA ASN A 31 -1.78 -3.46 17.43
C ASN A 31 -0.41 -3.46 16.72
N PRO A 32 0.68 -3.76 17.46
CA PRO A 32 2.05 -3.74 16.91
C PRO A 32 2.30 -4.79 15.83
N GLY A 33 1.52 -5.87 15.79
CA GLY A 33 1.61 -6.89 14.74
C GLY A 33 1.00 -6.45 13.40
N GLY A 34 0.26 -5.35 13.38
CA GLY A 34 -0.47 -4.87 12.20
C GLY A 34 -1.98 -4.83 12.45
N GLU A 35 -2.52 -3.62 12.42
CA GLU A 35 -3.95 -3.29 12.55
C GLU A 35 -4.69 -3.57 11.24
N ILE A 36 -4.10 -3.17 10.10
CA ILE A 36 -4.69 -3.33 8.76
C ILE A 36 -3.64 -3.89 7.81
N ARG A 37 -4.03 -4.85 6.99
CA ARG A 37 -3.16 -5.54 6.04
C ARG A 37 -3.89 -5.69 4.72
N GLY A 38 -3.17 -5.55 3.61
CA GLY A 38 -3.81 -5.68 2.31
C GLY A 38 -2.83 -5.75 1.16
N GLN A 39 -3.27 -6.44 0.11
CA GLN A 39 -2.65 -6.38 -1.20
C GLN A 39 -3.09 -5.08 -1.88
N VAL A 40 -2.13 -4.34 -2.46
CA VAL A 40 -2.46 -3.20 -3.31
C VAL A 40 -2.74 -3.74 -4.71
N VAL A 41 -3.93 -3.43 -5.22
CA VAL A 41 -4.38 -3.81 -6.56
C VAL A 41 -4.75 -2.56 -7.34
N LYS A 42 -4.59 -2.62 -8.66
CA LYS A 42 -5.13 -1.60 -9.55
C LYS A 42 -6.65 -1.77 -9.63
N GLU A 43 -7.40 -0.69 -9.41
CA GLU A 43 -8.85 -0.62 -9.68
C GLU A 43 -9.17 -0.64 -11.18
#